data_AF-A0A376FCZ8-F1
#
_entry.id   AF-A0A376FCZ8-F1
#
_cell.length_a   1.000
_cell.length_b   1.000
_cell.length_c   1.000
_cell.angle_alpha   90.00
_cell.angle_beta   90.00
_cell.angle_gamma   90.00
#
_symmetry.space_group_name_H-M   'P 1'
#
loop_
_entity.id
_entity.type
_entity.pdbx_description
1 polymer ?
#
loop_
_entity_poly.entity_id
_entity_poly.type
_entity_poly.pdbx_seq_one_letter_code
_entity_poly.pdbx_strand_id
1 'polypeptide(L)' 'MNQTQFQKAAGISAGLAARWFPQIDKVIREYGITAPLDQAMFIAQMGA' A
#
# COMPACT_ATOMS: atom_id res chain seq x y z
N MET A 1 6.04 4.63 2.15
CA MET A 1 5.92 4.07 0.79
C MET A 1 5.42 5.13 -0.18
N ASN A 2 5.85 5.12 -1.46
CA ASN A 2 5.26 5.96 -2.51
C ASN A 2 4.28 5.17 -3.41
N GLN A 3 3.51 5.86 -4.26
CA GLN A 3 2.48 5.24 -5.10
C GLN A 3 3.03 4.13 -6.02
N THR A 4 4.20 4.34 -6.62
CA THR A 4 4.83 3.36 -7.51
C THR A 4 5.23 2.09 -6.75
N GLN A 5 5.72 2.22 -5.52
CA GLN A 5 6.02 1.10 -4.65
C GLN A 5 4.75 0.33 -4.28
N PHE A 6 3.67 1.05 -3.94
CA PHE A 6 2.37 0.44 -3.66
C PHE A 6 1.83 -0.35 -4.85
N GLN A 7 1.85 0.24 -6.05
CA GLN A 7 1.40 -0.42 -7.28
C GLN A 7 2.15 -1.74 -7.51
N LYS A 8 3.48 -1.73 -7.36
CA LYS A 8 4.32 -2.91 -7.54
C LYS A 8 4.06 -3.97 -6.47
N ALA A 9 3.93 -3.55 -5.21
CA ALA A 9 3.68 -4.45 -4.08
C ALA A 9 2.29 -5.11 -4.15
N ALA A 10 1.27 -4.36 -4.59
CA ALA A 10 -0.10 -4.83 -4.70
C ALA A 10 -0.40 -5.57 -6.02
N GLY A 11 0.47 -5.48 -7.03
CA GLY A 11 0.25 -6.14 -8.33
C GLY A 11 -0.96 -5.61 -9.12
N ILE A 12 -1.34 -4.35 -8.92
CA ILE A 12 -2.53 -3.73 -9.52
C ILE A 12 -2.21 -2.76 -10.66
N SER A 13 -3.22 -2.44 -11.47
CA SER A 13 -3.11 -1.45 -12.54
C SER A 13 -2.84 -0.04 -12.00
N ALA A 14 -2.26 0.84 -12.82
CA ALA A 14 -1.95 2.22 -12.43
C ALA A 14 -3.19 3.01 -11.99
N GLY A 15 -4.34 2.79 -12.64
CA GLY A 15 -5.60 3.43 -12.26
C GLY A 15 -6.11 2.97 -10.89
N LEU A 16 -6.00 1.68 -10.58
CA LEU A 16 -6.33 1.16 -9.25
C LEU A 16 -5.35 1.67 -8.18
N ALA A 17 -4.06 1.73 -8.50
CA ALA A 17 -3.07 2.29 -7.58
C ALA A 17 -3.36 3.77 -7.27
N ALA A 18 -3.70 4.58 -8.27
CA ALA A 18 -4.10 5.98 -8.06
C ALA A 18 -5.37 6.13 -7.21
N ARG A 19 -6.34 5.25 -7.39
CA ARG A 19 -7.58 5.26 -6.62
C ARG A 19 -7.36 4.95 -5.13
N TRP A 20 -6.50 3.98 -4.82
CA TRP A 20 -6.36 3.41 -3.47
C TRP A 20 -5.16 3.93 -2.67
N PHE A 21 -4.12 4.43 -3.33
CA PHE A 21 -2.91 4.87 -2.65
C PHE A 21 -3.15 5.95 -1.56
N PRO A 22 -4.01 6.98 -1.75
CA PRO A 22 -4.24 7.98 -0.71
C PRO A 22 -4.81 7.41 0.58
N GLN A 23 -5.73 6.44 0.49
CA GLN A 23 -6.33 5.80 1.67
C GLN A 23 -5.33 4.86 2.35
N ILE A 24 -4.55 4.10 1.57
CA ILE A 24 -3.52 3.19 2.09
C ILE A 24 -2.40 3.96 2.79
N ASP A 25 -1.90 5.04 2.19
CA ASP A 25 -0.86 5.88 2.80
C ASP A 25 -1.36 6.53 4.09
N LYS A 26 -2.64 6.94 4.13
CA LYS A 26 -3.27 7.44 5.37
C LYS A 26 -3.27 6.37 6.47
N VAL A 27 -3.79 5.17 6.19
CA VAL A 27 -3.90 4.08 7.19
C VAL A 27 -2.53 3.65 7.69
N ILE A 28 -1.56 3.46 6.79
CA ILE A 28 -0.19 3.08 7.16
C ILE A 28 0.43 4.10 8.13
N ARG A 29 0.17 5.40 7.94
CA ARG A 29 0.65 6.45 8.85
C ARG A 29 -0.14 6.51 10.15
N GLU A 30 -1.47 6.40 10.08
CA GLU A 30 -2.36 6.47 11.24
C GLU A 30 -2.10 5.36 12.25
N TYR A 31 -1.80 4.14 11.77
CA TYR A 31 -1.49 3.00 12.62
C TYR A 31 0.01 2.78 12.85
N GLY A 32 0.87 3.69 12.39
CA GLY A 32 2.32 3.60 12.61
C GLY A 32 3.00 2.40 11.97
N ILE A 33 2.48 1.89 10.84
CA ILE A 33 3.04 0.76 10.10
C ILE A 33 4.26 1.25 9.31
N THR A 34 5.38 1.53 9.98
CA THR A 34 6.53 2.19 9.35
C THR A 34 7.56 1.22 8.79
N ALA A 35 7.63 -0.02 9.28
CA ALA A 35 8.59 -0.99 8.80
C ALA A 35 8.25 -1.44 7.37
N PRO A 36 9.24 -1.49 6.44
CA PRO A 36 8.97 -1.91 5.06
C PRO A 36 8.38 -3.32 4.95
N LEU A 37 8.78 -4.24 5.83
CA LEU A 37 8.26 -5.60 5.86
C LEU A 37 6.77 -5.61 6.26
N ASP A 38 6.40 -4.86 7.29
CA ASP A 38 5.02 -4.78 7.77
C ASP A 38 4.10 -4.12 6.73
N GLN A 39 4.60 -3.10 6.02
CA GLN A 39 3.87 -2.49 4.90
C GLN A 39 3.61 -3.50 3.78
N ALA A 40 4.61 -4.31 3.42
CA ALA A 40 4.45 -5.34 2.40
C ALA A 40 3.46 -6.45 2.82
N MET A 41 3.54 -6.92 4.07
CA MET A 41 2.60 -7.91 4.62
C MET A 41 1.17 -7.37 4.67
N PHE A 42 0.99 -6.12 5.10
CA PHE A 42 -0.31 -5.46 5.12
C PHE A 42 -0.93 -5.41 3.71
N ILE A 43 -0.16 -4.99 2.71
CA ILE A 43 -0.64 -4.92 1.31
C ILE A 43 -0.99 -6.31 0.78
N ALA A 44 -0.15 -7.32 1.04
CA ALA A 44 -0.39 -8.69 0.60
C ALA A 44 -1.66 -9.29 1.22
N GLN A 45 -1.91 -9.04 2.50
CA GLN A 45 -3.11 -9.54 3.20
C GLN A 45 -4.41 -8.89 2.70
N MET A 46 -4.35 -7.62 2.28
CA MET A 46 -5.51 -6.88 1.74
C MET A 46 -5.88 -7.27 0.31
N GLY A 47 -4.94 -7.87 -0.43
CA GLY A 47 -5.11 -8.29 -1.83
C GLY A 47 -5.45 -9.77 -2.03
N ALA A 48 -5.46 -10.55 -0.94
CA ALA A 48 -5.92 -11.95 -0.91
C ALA A 48 -7.44 -12.02 -0.72
#